data_AF-A0A957R1V8-F1
#
_entry.id   AF-A0A957R1V8-F1
#
_cell.length_a   1.000
_cell.length_b   1.000
_cell.length_c   1.000
_cell.angle_alpha   90.00
_cell.angle_beta   90.00
_cell.angle_gamma   90.00
#
_symmetry.space_group_name_H-M   'P 1'
#
loop_
_entity.id
_entity.type
_entity.pdbx_description
1 polymer ?
#
loop_
_entity_poly.entity_id
_entity_poly.type
_entity_poly.pdbx_seq_one_letter_code
_entity_poly.pdbx_strand_id
1 'polypeptide(L)'
;MHTSISILLIGPETCQHRIQLLSFLRQTASRITLATTLTNDLADHHAVIVTAPENITATKWAQLSQFVAAGGALFAFAPAATAAVDWPAMFGARPCGEAAPAEFRVLFRDPDSPLARRLPAAFYMRSLFQPLTLNAPETRELLYADWQFTQQPVLTSHPFGEGVAALTTLTDSSHPLLPRIIYRLLYQSCQMTSPERQLGIGILGYAPSVGQLHGQGASATAGLSLEMICDLAPDRLQAARQHFPAVTVTESAD
;
A
#
# COMPACT_ATOMS: atom_id res chain seq x y z
N MET A 1 -11.53 -0.20 -19.21
CA MET A 1 -11.70 1.12 -18.59
C MET A 1 -11.12 1.07 -17.19
N HIS A 2 -10.22 1.98 -16.81
CA HIS A 2 -9.73 2.05 -15.43
C HIS A 2 -10.85 2.61 -14.54
N THR A 3 -11.43 1.80 -13.67
CA THR A 3 -12.36 2.31 -12.66
C THR A 3 -11.55 3.12 -11.64
N SER A 4 -11.84 4.42 -11.55
CA SER A 4 -11.21 5.32 -10.58
C SER A 4 -11.80 5.06 -9.20
N ILE A 5 -10.95 4.80 -8.21
CA ILE A 5 -11.40 4.73 -6.81
C ILE A 5 -11.83 6.12 -6.34
N SER A 6 -12.89 6.19 -5.54
CA SER A 6 -13.41 7.43 -4.96
C SER A 6 -13.10 7.40 -3.46
N ILE A 7 -12.23 8.29 -3.00
CA ILE A 7 -11.67 8.28 -1.64
C ILE A 7 -12.05 9.56 -0.91
N LEU A 8 -12.66 9.43 0.26
CA LEU A 8 -12.81 10.51 1.24
C LEU A 8 -11.60 10.51 2.18
N LEU A 9 -10.81 11.57 2.19
CA LEU A 9 -9.68 11.74 3.11
C LEU A 9 -10.04 12.73 4.21
N ILE A 10 -10.13 12.23 5.44
CA ILE A 10 -10.58 12.96 6.64
C ILE A 10 -9.41 13.22 7.58
N GLY A 11 -9.22 14.49 7.93
CA GLY A 11 -8.32 14.91 9.00
C GLY A 11 -7.90 16.38 8.89
N PRO A 12 -7.18 16.96 9.86
CA PRO A 12 -6.70 18.34 9.79
C PRO A 12 -5.80 18.59 8.59
N GLU A 13 -5.84 19.80 8.01
CA GLU A 13 -4.96 20.18 6.89
C GLU A 13 -3.48 20.17 7.25
N THR A 14 -3.18 20.38 8.54
CA THR A 14 -1.84 20.37 9.11
C THR A 14 -1.33 18.95 9.41
N CYS A 15 -2.18 17.91 9.27
CA CYS A 15 -1.80 16.53 9.55
C CYS A 15 -0.81 16.02 8.51
N GLN A 16 0.39 15.63 8.93
CA GLN A 16 1.45 15.15 8.03
C GLN A 16 1.00 13.93 7.21
N HIS A 17 0.27 13.00 7.83
CA HIS A 17 -0.34 11.86 7.15
C HIS A 17 -1.22 12.28 5.98
N ARG A 18 -2.08 13.28 6.19
CA ARG A 18 -2.97 13.81 5.14
C ARG A 18 -2.15 14.44 4.01
N ILE A 19 -1.14 15.24 4.33
CA ILE A 19 -0.30 15.93 3.34
C ILE A 19 0.44 14.91 2.45
N GLN A 20 1.11 13.93 3.05
CA GLN A 20 1.91 12.96 2.31
C GLN A 20 1.04 12.01 1.47
N LEU A 21 -0.06 11.52 2.03
CA LEU A 21 -1.02 10.71 1.28
C LEU A 21 -1.64 11.49 0.12
N LEU A 22 -2.05 12.75 0.34
CA LEU A 22 -2.63 13.56 -0.72
C LEU A 22 -1.65 13.80 -1.86
N SER A 23 -0.37 14.06 -1.55
CA SER A 23 0.69 14.19 -2.55
C SER A 23 0.82 12.95 -3.43
N PHE A 24 0.79 11.76 -2.81
CA PHE A 24 0.85 10.49 -3.52
C PHE A 24 -0.43 10.21 -4.32
N LEU A 25 -1.60 10.34 -3.70
CA LEU A 25 -2.89 10.00 -4.33
C LEU A 25 -3.18 10.88 -5.54
N ARG A 26 -2.74 12.14 -5.56
CA ARG A 26 -2.84 13.04 -6.74
C ARG A 26 -2.07 12.55 -7.96
N GLN A 27 -1.09 11.67 -7.78
CA GLN A 27 -0.32 11.04 -8.87
C GLN A 27 -1.00 9.75 -9.38
N THR A 28 -2.13 9.36 -8.77
CA THR A 28 -2.90 8.18 -9.16
C THR A 28 -4.18 8.59 -9.87
N ALA A 29 -4.83 7.64 -10.54
CA ALA A 29 -6.12 7.87 -11.21
C ALA A 29 -7.31 7.89 -10.23
N SER A 30 -7.15 8.39 -8.99
CA SER A 30 -8.17 8.40 -7.95
C SER A 30 -8.97 9.71 -7.92
N ARG A 31 -10.27 9.64 -7.63
CA ARG A 31 -11.07 10.80 -7.24
C ARG A 31 -10.93 11.01 -5.72
N ILE A 32 -10.48 12.19 -5.31
CA ILE A 32 -10.19 12.48 -3.90
C ILE A 32 -11.09 13.61 -3.42
N THR A 33 -11.90 13.32 -2.40
CA THR A 33 -12.66 14.31 -1.64
C THR A 33 -11.92 14.59 -0.34
N LEU A 34 -11.72 15.87 0.00
CA LEU A 34 -11.05 16.28 1.23
C LEU A 34 -12.08 16.78 2.23
N ALA A 35 -11.96 16.34 3.49
CA ALA A 35 -12.77 16.85 4.58
C ALA A 35 -11.94 16.97 5.87
N THR A 36 -12.25 17.96 6.70
CA THR A 36 -11.68 18.04 8.06
C THR A 36 -12.47 17.20 9.05
N THR A 37 -13.74 16.93 8.76
CA THR A 37 -14.63 16.09 9.57
C THR A 37 -15.53 15.25 8.69
N LEU A 38 -16.07 14.14 9.22
CA LEU A 38 -16.97 13.25 8.49
C LEU A 38 -18.23 13.97 8.01
N THR A 39 -18.57 13.81 6.73
CA THR A 39 -19.82 14.28 6.10
C THR A 39 -20.94 13.26 6.34
N ASN A 40 -22.19 13.70 6.24
CA ASN A 40 -23.34 12.80 6.48
C ASN A 40 -23.55 11.78 5.34
N ASP A 41 -23.11 12.12 4.13
CA ASP A 41 -23.22 11.23 2.97
C ASP A 41 -21.86 10.61 2.63
N LEU A 42 -21.85 9.28 2.53
CA LEU A 42 -20.70 8.45 2.18
C LEU A 42 -20.98 7.59 0.93
N ALA A 43 -22.19 7.64 0.36
CA ALA A 43 -22.64 6.72 -0.69
C ALA A 43 -21.81 6.86 -1.98
N ASP A 44 -21.31 8.06 -2.28
CA ASP A 44 -20.47 8.35 -3.46
C ASP A 44 -18.99 7.94 -3.31
N HIS A 45 -18.62 7.32 -2.19
CA HIS A 45 -17.24 7.02 -1.86
C HIS A 45 -17.05 5.51 -1.74
N HIS A 46 -16.01 5.00 -2.39
CA HIS A 46 -15.62 3.60 -2.28
C HIS A 46 -14.82 3.36 -0.99
N ALA A 47 -14.03 4.35 -0.59
CA ALA A 47 -13.15 4.27 0.57
C ALA A 47 -13.13 5.56 1.40
N VAL A 48 -12.87 5.41 2.69
CA VAL A 48 -12.62 6.50 3.63
C VAL A 48 -11.24 6.29 4.28
N ILE A 49 -10.44 7.34 4.37
CA ILE A 49 -9.18 7.38 5.11
C ILE A 49 -9.31 8.38 6.26
N VAL A 50 -9.01 7.95 7.47
CA VAL A 50 -9.00 8.79 8.68
C VAL A 50 -7.55 8.97 9.15
N THR A 51 -7.05 10.21 9.12
CA THR A 51 -5.66 10.51 9.51
C THR A 51 -5.52 11.07 10.93
N ALA A 52 -6.64 11.41 11.57
CA ALA A 52 -6.68 11.92 12.95
C ALA A 52 -7.90 11.33 13.67
N PRO A 53 -7.87 10.02 13.99
CA PRO A 53 -9.00 9.29 14.59
C PRO A 53 -9.44 9.85 15.95
N GLU A 54 -8.54 10.53 16.67
CA GLU A 54 -8.84 11.22 17.93
C GLU A 54 -9.87 12.36 17.76
N ASN A 55 -10.05 12.87 16.54
CA ASN A 55 -11.05 13.89 16.23
C ASN A 55 -12.40 13.29 15.78
N ILE A 56 -12.55 11.96 15.77
CA ILE A 56 -13.76 11.28 15.36
C ILE A 56 -14.58 10.89 16.60
N THR A 57 -15.82 11.38 16.65
CA THR A 57 -16.75 11.08 17.75
C THR A 57 -17.33 9.67 17.63
N ALA A 58 -17.86 9.12 18.73
CA ALA A 58 -18.51 7.82 18.73
C ALA A 58 -19.65 7.71 17.69
N THR A 59 -20.46 8.77 17.52
CA THR A 59 -21.52 8.81 16.49
C THR A 59 -20.95 8.71 15.08
N LYS A 60 -19.84 9.39 14.79
CA LYS A 60 -19.17 9.31 13.49
C LYS A 60 -18.51 7.95 13.26
N TRP A 61 -17.96 7.34 14.32
CA TRP A 61 -17.49 5.96 14.25
C TRP A 61 -18.61 4.96 13.95
N ALA A 62 -19.80 5.14 14.53
CA ALA A 62 -20.97 4.32 14.20
C ALA A 62 -21.39 4.47 12.74
N GLN A 63 -21.38 5.70 12.20
CA GLN A 63 -21.64 5.95 10.77
C GLN A 63 -20.60 5.28 9.87
N LEU A 64 -19.31 5.37 10.21
CA LEU A 64 -18.25 4.68 9.48
C LEU A 64 -18.40 3.15 9.56
N SER A 65 -18.85 2.64 10.70
CA SER A 65 -19.12 1.20 10.87
C SER A 65 -20.24 0.73 9.95
N GLN A 66 -21.31 1.53 9.79
CA GLN A 66 -22.38 1.25 8.83
C GLN A 66 -21.89 1.29 7.38
N PHE A 67 -21.05 2.29 7.05
CA PHE A 67 -20.43 2.39 5.73
C PHE A 67 -19.58 1.15 5.38
N VAL A 68 -18.73 0.71 6.32
CA VAL A 68 -17.92 -0.51 6.12
C VAL A 68 -18.82 -1.73 6.02
N ALA A 69 -19.81 -1.88 6.90
CA ALA A 69 -20.73 -3.01 6.85
C ALA A 69 -21.49 -3.12 5.51
N ALA A 70 -21.74 -1.98 4.84
CA ALA A 70 -22.38 -1.91 3.54
C ALA A 70 -21.44 -2.14 2.33
N GLY A 71 -20.16 -2.48 2.55
CA GLY A 71 -19.20 -2.76 1.48
C GLY A 71 -18.10 -1.71 1.30
N GLY A 72 -18.11 -0.65 2.11
CA GLY A 72 -17.09 0.40 2.06
C GLY A 72 -15.74 -0.06 2.62
N ALA A 73 -14.65 0.54 2.13
CA ALA A 73 -13.31 0.35 2.70
C ALA A 73 -12.95 1.49 3.65
N LEU A 74 -12.47 1.16 4.86
CA LEU A 74 -12.00 2.15 5.83
C LEU A 74 -10.53 1.92 6.14
N PHE A 75 -9.74 2.99 6.16
CA PHE A 75 -8.36 2.97 6.65
C PHE A 75 -8.17 4.03 7.73
N ALA A 76 -7.53 3.68 8.83
CA ALA A 76 -7.19 4.62 9.89
C ALA A 76 -5.70 4.55 10.27
N PHE A 77 -5.11 5.71 10.54
CA PHE A 77 -3.83 5.81 11.25
C PHE A 77 -4.09 5.93 12.73
N ALA A 78 -3.52 5.02 13.52
CA ALA A 78 -3.48 5.20 14.95
C ALA A 78 -2.59 6.40 15.31
N PRO A 79 -3.02 7.27 16.24
CA PRO A 79 -2.21 8.39 16.66
C PRO A 79 -1.06 7.88 17.52
N ALA A 80 0.07 8.58 17.46
CA ALA A 80 1.19 8.36 18.35
C ALA A 80 0.78 8.56 19.82
N ALA A 81 0.78 7.48 20.60
CA ALA A 81 0.49 7.37 22.04
C ALA A 81 0.24 8.70 22.78
N THR A 82 -1.00 9.18 22.75
CA THR A 82 -1.51 10.27 23.62
C THR A 82 -3.04 10.32 23.65
N ALA A 83 -3.74 9.86 22.61
CA ALA A 83 -5.20 9.84 22.59
C ALA A 83 -5.76 8.46 22.95
N ALA A 84 -6.55 8.38 24.01
CA ALA A 84 -7.41 7.24 24.31
C ALA A 84 -8.57 7.20 23.31
N VAL A 85 -8.27 6.82 22.06
CA VAL A 85 -9.30 6.53 21.06
C VAL A 85 -9.98 5.23 21.46
N ASP A 86 -11.29 5.28 21.64
CA ASP A 86 -12.10 4.07 21.75
C ASP A 86 -12.25 3.43 20.37
N TRP A 87 -11.37 2.48 20.08
CA TRP A 87 -11.27 1.86 18.75
C TRP A 87 -12.48 0.97 18.48
N PRO A 88 -13.27 1.26 17.44
CA PRO A 88 -14.45 0.45 17.13
C PRO A 88 -14.06 -1.00 16.76
N ALA A 89 -14.89 -1.95 17.18
CA ALA A 89 -14.68 -3.38 16.93
C ALA A 89 -14.51 -3.74 15.45
N MET A 90 -15.02 -2.91 14.52
CA MET A 90 -14.87 -3.12 13.07
C MET A 90 -13.41 -3.23 12.62
N PHE A 91 -12.45 -2.63 13.34
CA PHE A 91 -11.03 -2.77 12.99
C PHE A 91 -10.45 -4.13 13.39
N GLY A 92 -11.09 -4.86 14.31
CA GLY A 92 -10.63 -6.15 14.82
C GLY A 92 -9.25 -6.11 15.51
N ALA A 93 -8.66 -4.92 15.66
CA ALA A 93 -7.38 -4.68 16.31
C ALA A 93 -7.37 -3.30 16.96
N ARG A 94 -6.42 -3.10 17.89
CA ARG A 94 -6.17 -1.80 18.52
C ARG A 94 -4.67 -1.62 18.81
N PRO A 95 -4.16 -0.39 18.86
CA PRO A 95 -2.82 -0.12 19.37
C PRO A 95 -2.70 -0.60 20.81
N CYS A 96 -1.55 -1.17 21.17
CA CYS A 96 -1.27 -1.61 22.52
C CYS A 96 0.15 -1.21 22.95
N GLY A 97 0.37 -1.19 24.26
CA GLY A 97 1.65 -0.78 24.84
C GLY A 97 1.95 0.71 24.68
N GLU A 98 3.04 1.14 25.31
CA GLU A 98 3.56 2.49 25.17
C GLU A 98 4.35 2.61 23.87
N ALA A 99 4.13 3.70 23.12
CA ALA A 99 4.88 3.93 21.90
C ALA A 99 6.29 4.44 22.23
N ALA A 100 7.31 3.87 21.58
CA ALA A 100 8.71 4.20 21.82
C ALA A 100 9.41 4.65 20.52
N PRO A 101 10.18 5.76 20.51
CA PRO A 101 10.96 6.13 19.33
C PRO A 101 11.99 5.06 19.00
N ALA A 102 11.97 4.55 17.77
CA ALA A 102 12.91 3.54 17.32
C ALA A 102 13.08 3.52 15.80
N GLU A 103 14.14 2.86 15.34
CA GLU A 103 14.22 2.34 13.99
C GLU A 103 13.87 0.85 14.04
N PHE A 104 12.94 0.42 13.20
CA PHE A 104 12.48 -0.97 13.16
C PHE A 104 12.25 -1.42 11.73
N ARG A 105 12.48 -2.72 11.51
CA ARG A 105 12.30 -3.38 10.21
C ARG A 105 10.85 -3.82 10.08
N VAL A 106 10.19 -3.39 9.02
CA VAL A 106 8.81 -3.75 8.67
C VAL A 106 8.82 -4.71 7.49
N LEU A 107 8.00 -5.76 7.57
CA LEU A 107 7.90 -6.83 6.57
C LEU A 107 6.43 -7.12 6.26
N PHE A 108 6.18 -7.67 5.07
CA PHE A 108 4.87 -8.24 4.74
C PHE A 108 4.69 -9.59 5.44
N ARG A 109 3.51 -9.83 6.00
CA ARG A 109 3.14 -11.14 6.57
C ARG A 109 3.11 -12.21 5.48
N ASP A 110 2.55 -11.88 4.32
CA ASP A 110 2.55 -12.68 3.11
C ASP A 110 3.34 -11.95 2.00
N PRO A 111 4.57 -12.41 1.68
CA PRO A 111 5.42 -11.79 0.66
C PRO A 111 4.91 -12.01 -0.77
N ASP A 112 4.04 -13.00 -0.99
CA ASP A 112 3.46 -13.30 -2.31
C ASP A 112 2.15 -12.54 -2.55
N SER A 113 1.65 -11.85 -1.52
CA SER A 113 0.43 -11.05 -1.62
C SER A 113 0.56 -9.95 -2.69
N PRO A 114 -0.54 -9.58 -3.38
CA PRO A 114 -0.46 -8.51 -4.37
C PRO A 114 -0.12 -7.14 -3.75
N LEU A 115 -0.23 -6.98 -2.42
CA LEU A 115 0.27 -5.80 -1.70
C LEU A 115 1.79 -5.67 -1.80
N ALA A 116 2.53 -6.78 -1.71
CA ALA A 116 3.99 -6.81 -1.70
C ALA A 116 4.63 -6.72 -3.10
N ARG A 117 3.86 -6.95 -4.18
CA ARG A 117 4.37 -7.02 -5.55
C ARG A 117 5.18 -5.78 -5.97
N ARG A 118 6.43 -5.96 -6.44
CA ARG A 118 7.36 -4.86 -6.82
C ARG A 118 7.69 -3.89 -5.67
N LEU A 119 7.53 -4.32 -4.43
CA LEU A 119 8.05 -3.64 -3.24
C LEU A 119 9.18 -4.48 -2.66
N PRO A 120 10.12 -3.87 -1.92
CA PRO A 120 11.13 -4.65 -1.21
C PRO A 120 10.47 -5.55 -0.17
N ALA A 121 11.06 -6.73 0.07
CA ALA A 121 10.55 -7.70 1.04
C ALA A 121 10.50 -7.15 2.49
N ALA A 122 11.33 -6.15 2.77
CA ALA A 122 11.32 -5.41 4.02
C ALA A 122 11.75 -3.95 3.78
N PHE A 123 11.36 -3.07 4.70
CA PHE A 123 11.83 -1.68 4.74
C PHE A 123 12.04 -1.26 6.19
N TYR A 124 12.89 -0.26 6.42
CA TYR A 124 13.14 0.28 7.75
C TYR A 124 12.36 1.58 7.93
N MET A 125 11.78 1.76 9.11
CA MET A 125 11.06 2.97 9.48
C MET A 125 11.63 3.50 10.79
N ARG A 126 11.87 4.80 10.84
CA ARG A 126 12.24 5.50 12.07
C ARG A 126 11.05 6.30 12.57
N SER A 127 10.33 5.76 13.55
CA SER A 127 9.14 6.40 14.11
C SER A 127 8.88 5.94 15.54
N LEU A 128 7.75 6.35 16.10
CA LEU A 128 7.21 5.77 17.33
C LEU A 128 6.69 4.37 17.03
N PHE A 129 7.42 3.35 17.50
CA PHE A 129 7.01 1.96 17.43
C PHE A 129 5.89 1.72 18.45
N GLN A 130 4.74 1.27 17.97
CA GLN A 130 3.64 0.79 18.78
C GLN A 130 2.99 -0.41 18.05
N PRO A 131 2.88 -1.58 18.69
CA PRO A 131 2.24 -2.73 18.06
C PRO A 131 0.71 -2.65 18.09
N LEU A 132 0.07 -3.49 17.26
CA LEU A 132 -1.36 -3.74 17.28
C LEU A 132 -1.63 -5.08 17.99
N THR A 133 -2.59 -5.08 18.92
CA THR A 133 -3.21 -6.32 19.43
C THR A 133 -4.43 -6.65 18.61
N LEU A 134 -4.54 -7.90 18.17
CA LEU A 134 -5.74 -8.42 17.52
C LEU A 134 -6.79 -8.77 18.56
N ASN A 135 -8.02 -8.38 18.29
CA ASN A 135 -9.18 -8.62 19.14
C ASN A 135 -10.27 -9.45 18.44
N ALA A 136 -10.09 -9.80 17.15
CA ALA A 136 -10.99 -10.64 16.38
C ALA A 136 -10.21 -11.72 15.59
N PRO A 137 -10.68 -12.98 15.54
CA PRO A 137 -10.01 -14.07 14.83
C PRO A 137 -9.84 -13.85 13.32
N GLU A 138 -10.76 -13.13 12.69
CA GLU A 138 -10.78 -12.88 11.25
C GLU A 138 -9.83 -11.75 10.83
N THR A 139 -9.23 -11.05 11.79
CA THR A 139 -8.29 -9.96 11.51
C THR A 139 -7.00 -10.51 10.93
N ARG A 140 -6.65 -10.00 9.75
CA ARG A 140 -5.43 -10.35 9.04
C ARG A 140 -4.34 -9.34 9.35
N GLU A 141 -3.18 -9.86 9.71
CA GLU A 141 -1.96 -9.08 9.80
C GLU A 141 -1.39 -8.93 8.38
N LEU A 142 -1.22 -7.69 7.93
CA LEU A 142 -0.68 -7.41 6.60
C LEU A 142 0.81 -7.07 6.67
N LEU A 143 1.18 -6.25 7.65
CA LEU A 143 2.57 -5.94 7.97
C LEU A 143 2.85 -6.21 9.44
N TYR A 144 4.06 -6.69 9.71
CA TYR A 144 4.61 -6.80 11.05
C TYR A 144 5.99 -6.13 11.10
N ALA A 145 6.43 -5.82 12.30
CA ALA A 145 7.79 -5.39 12.56
C ALA A 145 8.50 -6.35 13.52
N ASP A 146 9.79 -6.54 13.31
CA ASP A 146 10.64 -7.26 14.26
C ASP A 146 10.95 -6.35 15.45
N TRP A 147 10.44 -6.72 16.63
CA TRP A 147 10.61 -5.95 17.86
C TRP A 147 10.93 -6.85 19.03
N GLN A 148 12.06 -6.59 19.72
CA GLN A 148 12.51 -7.38 20.87
C GLN A 148 12.44 -8.90 20.62
N PHE A 149 12.95 -9.33 19.46
CA PHE A 149 12.96 -10.74 19.01
C PHE A 149 11.57 -11.36 18.76
N THR A 150 10.52 -10.54 18.66
CA THR A 150 9.15 -10.98 18.35
C THR A 150 8.62 -10.25 17.12
N GLN A 151 7.70 -10.89 16.41
CA GLN A 151 7.01 -10.28 15.28
C GLN A 151 5.73 -9.61 15.78
N GLN A 152 5.65 -8.30 15.61
CA GLN A 152 4.57 -7.49 16.14
C GLN A 152 3.75 -6.84 15.02
N PRO A 153 2.41 -6.99 14.98
CA PRO A 153 1.61 -6.43 13.89
C PRO A 153 1.62 -4.89 13.92
N VAL A 154 1.75 -4.27 12.76
CA VAL A 154 1.77 -2.78 12.61
C VAL A 154 0.84 -2.28 11.50
N LEU A 155 0.31 -3.17 10.67
CA LEU A 155 -0.81 -2.91 9.76
C LEU A 155 -1.68 -4.16 9.71
N THR A 156 -2.98 -3.97 9.94
CA THR A 156 -3.99 -5.03 9.94
C THR A 156 -5.15 -4.67 9.03
N SER A 157 -5.89 -5.68 8.58
CA SER A 157 -7.21 -5.53 7.96
C SER A 157 -8.18 -6.53 8.56
N HIS A 158 -9.44 -6.13 8.70
CA HIS A 158 -10.50 -6.94 9.27
C HIS A 158 -11.74 -6.82 8.38
N PRO A 159 -12.29 -7.94 7.88
CA PRO A 159 -13.58 -7.93 7.21
C PRO A 159 -14.68 -7.55 8.21
N PHE A 160 -15.60 -6.68 7.81
CA PHE A 160 -16.70 -6.26 8.67
C PHE A 160 -17.95 -5.99 7.83
N GLY A 161 -18.98 -6.83 7.99
CA GLY A 161 -20.08 -6.93 7.03
C GLY A 161 -19.55 -7.27 5.64
N GLU A 162 -19.97 -6.51 4.62
CA GLU A 162 -19.52 -6.69 3.23
C GLU A 162 -18.21 -5.95 2.90
N GLY A 163 -17.71 -5.12 3.82
CA GLY A 163 -16.53 -4.28 3.61
C GLY A 163 -15.33 -4.68 4.44
N VAL A 164 -14.33 -3.80 4.48
CA VAL A 164 -13.05 -4.03 5.17
C VAL A 164 -12.62 -2.76 5.90
N ALA A 165 -12.25 -2.90 7.17
CA ALA A 165 -11.58 -1.86 7.94
C ALA A 165 -10.12 -2.24 8.17
N ALA A 166 -9.22 -1.27 8.05
CA ALA A 166 -7.79 -1.45 8.22
C ALA A 166 -7.21 -0.39 9.16
N LEU A 167 -6.21 -0.80 9.93
CA LEU A 167 -5.61 0.01 10.98
C LEU A 167 -4.09 -0.14 10.94
N THR A 168 -3.37 0.98 10.99
CA THR A 168 -1.90 0.98 11.12
C THR A 168 -1.42 1.84 12.27
N THR A 169 -0.31 1.43 12.90
CA THR A 169 0.47 2.22 13.85
C THR A 169 1.72 2.84 13.20
N LEU A 170 1.94 2.61 11.91
CA LEU A 170 3.04 3.23 11.17
C LEU A 170 2.76 4.73 11.00
N THR A 171 3.47 5.53 11.80
CA THR A 171 3.25 6.98 11.91
C THR A 171 4.12 7.82 10.98
N ASP A 172 5.22 7.27 10.44
CA ASP A 172 6.04 7.98 9.47
C ASP A 172 5.43 7.92 8.06
N SER A 173 4.54 8.87 7.80
CA SER A 173 3.92 9.06 6.49
C SER A 173 4.85 9.62 5.41
N SER A 174 6.06 10.07 5.76
CA SER A 174 7.06 10.48 4.78
C SER A 174 7.73 9.30 4.08
N HIS A 175 7.64 8.10 4.67
CA HIS A 175 8.20 6.90 4.07
C HIS A 175 7.49 6.55 2.75
N PRO A 176 8.21 6.48 1.61
CA PRO A 176 7.60 6.45 0.27
C PRO A 176 6.78 5.18 0.00
N LEU A 177 6.99 4.10 0.77
CA LEU A 177 6.23 2.86 0.61
C LEU A 177 4.85 2.91 1.27
N LEU A 178 4.67 3.68 2.35
CA LEU A 178 3.44 3.63 3.14
C LEU A 178 2.22 4.11 2.31
N PRO A 179 2.26 5.26 1.62
CA PRO A 179 1.17 5.66 0.72
C PRO A 179 0.86 4.65 -0.38
N ARG A 180 1.88 3.98 -0.93
CA ARG A 180 1.72 2.94 -1.97
C ARG A 180 1.00 1.72 -1.43
N ILE A 181 1.36 1.25 -0.23
CA ILE A 181 0.74 0.10 0.44
C ILE A 181 -0.72 0.41 0.75
N ILE A 182 -1.00 1.59 1.31
CA ILE A 182 -2.36 2.03 1.65
C ILE A 182 -3.23 2.08 0.39
N TYR A 183 -2.73 2.67 -0.69
CA TYR A 183 -3.47 2.74 -1.95
C TYR A 183 -3.81 1.36 -2.52
N ARG A 184 -2.86 0.43 -2.51
CA ARG A 184 -3.10 -0.95 -2.99
C ARG A 184 -4.11 -1.68 -2.10
N LEU A 185 -4.01 -1.49 -0.79
CA LEU A 185 -4.96 -2.05 0.17
C LEU A 185 -6.38 -1.53 -0.08
N LEU A 186 -6.57 -0.22 -0.29
CA LEU A 186 -7.90 0.33 -0.60
C LEU A 186 -8.46 -0.23 -1.92
N TYR A 187 -7.63 -0.34 -2.96
CA TYR A 187 -8.05 -0.96 -4.22
C TYR A 187 -8.53 -2.40 -4.03
N GLN A 188 -7.78 -3.21 -3.27
CA GLN A 188 -8.16 -4.58 -2.97
C GLN A 188 -9.41 -4.67 -2.10
N SER A 189 -9.51 -3.84 -1.06
CA SER A 189 -10.66 -3.80 -0.14
C SER A 189 -11.94 -3.39 -0.86
N CYS A 190 -11.86 -2.49 -1.84
CA CYS A 190 -13.00 -2.12 -2.69
C CYS A 190 -13.23 -3.11 -3.84
N GLN A 191 -12.54 -4.26 -3.86
CA GLN A 191 -12.60 -5.27 -4.92
C GLN A 191 -12.34 -4.70 -6.33
N MET A 192 -11.61 -3.59 -6.38
CA MET A 192 -11.26 -2.94 -7.63
C MET A 192 -10.13 -3.70 -8.28
N THR A 193 -10.36 -4.14 -9.51
CA THR A 193 -9.28 -4.65 -10.35
C THR A 193 -8.37 -3.48 -10.70
N SER A 194 -7.22 -3.39 -10.04
CA SER A 194 -6.06 -2.79 -10.70
C SER A 194 -5.81 -3.69 -11.91
N PRO A 195 -5.83 -3.20 -13.16
CA PRO A 195 -5.47 -4.06 -14.27
C PRO A 195 -4.09 -4.60 -13.94
N GLU A 196 -3.94 -5.91 -13.96
CA GLU A 196 -2.63 -6.57 -13.97
C GLU A 196 -1.94 -6.18 -15.28
N ARG A 197 -1.53 -4.91 -15.36
CA ARG A 197 -0.87 -4.37 -16.51
C ARG A 197 0.55 -4.89 -16.41
N GLN A 198 0.83 -5.94 -17.16
CA GLN A 198 2.20 -6.25 -17.52
C GLN A 198 2.80 -4.98 -18.13
N LEU A 199 3.86 -4.50 -17.50
CA LEU A 199 4.63 -3.39 -18.03
C LEU A 199 5.72 -3.96 -18.91
N GLY A 200 5.62 -3.66 -20.20
CA GLY A 200 6.68 -3.97 -21.15
C GLY A 200 7.95 -3.19 -20.82
N ILE A 201 9.07 -3.90 -20.78
CA ILE A 201 10.40 -3.37 -20.51
C ILE A 201 11.24 -3.52 -21.77
N GLY A 202 11.92 -2.43 -22.14
CA GLY A 202 12.95 -2.42 -23.16
C GLY A 202 14.34 -2.24 -22.53
N ILE A 203 15.35 -2.97 -23.02
CA ILE A 203 16.76 -2.72 -22.68
C ILE A 203 17.40 -2.00 -23.86
N LEU A 204 17.90 -0.79 -23.62
CA LEU A 204 18.70 -0.02 -24.59
C LEU A 204 20.19 -0.15 -24.23
N GLY A 205 20.98 -0.75 -25.11
CA GLY A 205 22.36 -1.13 -24.86
C GLY A 205 22.47 -2.45 -24.10
N TYR A 206 22.73 -3.54 -24.83
CA TYR A 206 22.87 -4.90 -24.30
C TYR A 206 24.35 -5.28 -24.11
N ALA A 207 25.00 -4.73 -23.09
CA ALA A 207 26.29 -5.29 -22.65
C ALA A 207 26.01 -6.61 -21.90
N PRO A 208 26.51 -7.80 -22.34
CA PRO A 208 26.10 -9.08 -21.76
C PRO A 208 26.25 -9.17 -20.23
N SER A 209 27.32 -8.59 -19.67
CA SER A 209 27.59 -8.56 -18.22
C SER A 209 26.52 -7.83 -17.40
N VAL A 210 25.72 -6.95 -18.02
CA VAL A 210 24.77 -6.07 -17.35
C VAL A 210 23.36 -6.27 -17.91
N GLY A 211 23.21 -6.26 -19.24
CA GLY A 211 21.96 -6.48 -19.96
C GLY A 211 21.35 -7.86 -19.70
N GLN A 212 22.16 -8.90 -19.52
CA GLN A 212 21.64 -10.22 -19.15
C GLN A 212 21.03 -10.21 -17.75
N LEU A 213 21.72 -9.63 -16.76
CA LEU A 213 21.23 -9.54 -15.38
C LEU A 213 19.94 -8.70 -15.30
N HIS A 214 19.88 -7.57 -16.01
CA HIS A 214 18.66 -6.76 -16.05
C HIS A 214 17.51 -7.47 -16.76
N GLY A 215 17.78 -8.18 -17.86
CA GLY A 215 16.76 -8.97 -18.55
C GLY A 215 16.20 -10.09 -17.69
N GLN A 216 17.07 -10.83 -16.99
CA GLN A 216 16.67 -11.85 -16.03
C GLN A 216 15.87 -11.25 -14.88
N GLY A 217 16.31 -10.11 -14.33
CA GLY A 217 15.58 -9.39 -13.29
C GLY A 217 14.20 -8.93 -13.75
N ALA A 218 14.07 -8.40 -14.97
CA ALA A 218 12.79 -8.03 -15.56
C ALA A 218 11.87 -9.24 -15.71
N SER A 219 12.36 -10.35 -16.28
CA SER A 219 11.59 -11.59 -16.45
C SER A 219 11.19 -12.25 -15.12
N ALA A 220 12.00 -12.12 -14.08
CA ALA A 220 11.72 -12.66 -12.75
C ALA A 220 10.81 -11.76 -11.90
N THR A 221 10.55 -10.53 -12.34
CA THR A 221 9.74 -9.56 -11.57
C THR A 221 8.28 -9.64 -12.01
N ALA A 222 7.41 -10.12 -11.11
CA ALA A 222 5.97 -10.22 -11.37
C ALA A 222 5.36 -8.89 -11.85
N GLY A 223 4.65 -8.94 -12.99
CA GLY A 223 4.01 -7.79 -13.62
C GLY A 223 4.94 -6.95 -14.51
N LEU A 224 6.19 -7.37 -14.71
CA LEU A 224 7.04 -6.89 -15.81
C LEU A 224 7.12 -7.97 -16.90
N SER A 225 7.27 -7.53 -18.14
CA SER A 225 7.58 -8.41 -19.26
C SER A 225 8.73 -7.78 -20.03
N LEU A 226 9.79 -8.54 -20.29
CA LEU A 226 10.88 -8.08 -21.15
C LEU A 226 10.41 -8.23 -22.59
N GLU A 227 10.16 -7.11 -23.27
CA GLU A 227 9.55 -7.10 -24.60
C GLU A 227 10.56 -6.79 -25.72
N MET A 228 11.59 -5.99 -25.39
CA MET A 228 12.54 -5.52 -26.39
C MET A 228 13.97 -5.40 -25.84
N ILE A 229 14.94 -5.72 -26.69
CA ILE A 229 16.36 -5.41 -26.50
C ILE A 229 16.87 -4.71 -27.75
N CYS A 230 17.48 -3.54 -27.57
CA CYS A 230 18.04 -2.73 -28.63
C CYS A 230 19.55 -2.47 -28.38
N ASP A 231 20.39 -2.72 -29.38
CA ASP A 231 21.84 -2.43 -29.35
C ASP A 231 22.35 -2.24 -30.79
N LEU A 232 23.42 -1.48 -30.97
CA LEU A 232 24.03 -1.24 -32.27
C LEU A 232 25.05 -2.32 -32.67
N ALA A 233 25.57 -3.08 -31.71
CA ALA A 233 26.60 -4.09 -31.96
C ALA A 233 25.96 -5.45 -32.31
N PRO A 234 26.21 -6.01 -33.51
CA PRO A 234 25.60 -7.27 -33.94
C PRO A 234 25.88 -8.44 -32.98
N ASP A 235 27.11 -8.55 -32.46
CA ASP A 235 27.50 -9.60 -31.52
C ASP A 235 26.69 -9.56 -30.22
N ARG A 236 26.34 -8.35 -29.76
CA ARG A 236 25.52 -8.15 -28.55
C ARG A 236 24.07 -8.54 -28.82
N LEU A 237 23.54 -8.20 -29.99
CA LEU A 237 22.21 -8.64 -30.39
C LEU A 237 22.13 -10.16 -30.54
N GLN A 238 23.18 -10.80 -31.07
CA GLN A 238 23.25 -12.25 -31.14
C GLN A 238 23.24 -12.88 -29.74
N ALA A 239 24.03 -12.35 -28.81
CA ALA A 239 24.00 -12.78 -27.41
C ALA A 239 22.61 -12.56 -26.77
N ALA A 240 21.97 -11.42 -27.02
CA ALA A 240 20.62 -11.13 -26.53
C ALA A 240 19.59 -12.16 -27.01
N ARG A 241 19.62 -12.53 -28.30
CA ARG A 241 18.73 -13.57 -28.87
C ARG A 241 18.96 -14.94 -28.24
N GLN A 242 20.19 -15.27 -27.89
CA GLN A 242 20.52 -16.53 -27.21
C GLN A 242 19.99 -16.53 -25.78
N HIS A 243 20.16 -15.43 -25.05
CA HIS A 243 19.73 -15.33 -23.66
C HIS A 243 18.21 -15.17 -23.51
N PHE A 244 17.55 -14.51 -24.47
CA PHE A 244 16.12 -14.20 -24.43
C PHE A 244 15.44 -14.49 -25.78
N PRO A 245 15.19 -15.77 -26.13
CA PRO A 245 14.73 -16.16 -27.48
C PRO A 245 13.36 -15.62 -27.89
N ALA A 246 12.50 -15.27 -26.92
CA ALA A 246 11.14 -14.77 -27.15
C ALA A 246 11.05 -13.24 -27.23
N VAL A 247 12.17 -12.53 -27.05
CA VAL A 247 12.20 -11.07 -26.95
C VAL A 247 12.53 -10.44 -28.31
N THR A 248 11.91 -9.31 -28.63
CA THR A 248 12.22 -8.58 -29.87
C THR A 248 13.62 -7.99 -29.77
N VAL A 249 14.51 -8.33 -30.71
CA VAL A 249 15.89 -7.84 -30.74
C VAL A 249 16.14 -7.03 -32.00
N THR A 250 16.49 -5.75 -31.83
CA THR A 250 16.54 -4.73 -32.89
C THR A 250 17.79 -3.85 -32.78
N GLU A 251 18.18 -3.21 -33.88
CA GLU A 251 19.24 -2.19 -33.94
C GLU A 251 18.69 -0.76 -33.77
N SER A 252 17.36 -0.60 -33.84
CA SER A 252 16.66 0.67 -33.71
C SER A 252 15.73 0.67 -32.51
N ALA A 253 15.67 1.80 -31.80
CA ALA A 253 14.73 2.04 -30.70
C ALA A 253 13.40 2.67 -31.17
N ASP A 254 13.27 2.93 -32.47
CA ASP A 254 12.07 3.47 -33.12
C ASP A 254 11.02 2.39 -33.45
#